data_AF-A0A3E2XNS0-F1
#
_entry.id   AF-A0A3E2XNS0-F1
#
_cell.length_a   1.000
_cell.length_b   1.000
_cell.length_c   1.000
_cell.angle_alpha   90.00
_cell.angle_beta   90.00
_cell.angle_gamma   90.00
#
_symmetry.space_group_name_H-M   'P 1'
#
loop_
_entity.id
_entity.type
_entity.pdbx_description
1 polymer ?
#
loop_
_entity_poly.entity_id
_entity_poly.type
_entity_poly.pdbx_seq_one_letter_code
_entity_poly.pdbx_strand_id
1 'polypeptide(L)'
;MNTFTCCDIRDNQAGSKDTLTAGHTKDEGKVDLLYLVEETTEDALYETAGTIAEICENNGAVGSVIAEDSKQQRNLLDIRSAIYEVYKPVFVDSLDTAVPVANIGDLLKEFDAIAEKYGTTTPRFGHVADGNFHNFILMVDGKVPEWADDMRRDIYKAAIKYGGTITAEHGTGKTRKPYMNLQYTPHVLGIMKSIKKAFDPNNILNPGVIIDLDD
;
A
#
# COMPACT_ATOMS: atom_id res chain seq x y z
N MET A 1 0.36 -18.50 10.13
CA MET A 1 0.57 -17.02 10.23
C MET A 1 -0.56 -16.37 9.44
N ASN A 2 -1.60 -15.88 10.11
CA ASN A 2 -2.75 -15.29 9.43
C ASN A 2 -2.34 -13.95 8.82
N THR A 3 -2.36 -13.86 7.50
CA THR A 3 -1.98 -12.65 6.77
C THR A 3 -3.23 -11.97 6.25
N PHE A 4 -3.35 -10.68 6.56
CA PHE A 4 -4.49 -9.86 6.17
C PHE A 4 -4.04 -8.89 5.08
N THR A 5 -4.76 -8.82 3.97
CA THR A 5 -4.42 -7.93 2.87
C THR A 5 -5.67 -7.32 2.29
N CYS A 6 -5.65 -6.00 2.17
CA CYS A 6 -6.70 -5.21 1.55
C CYS A 6 -6.30 -4.95 0.10
N CYS A 7 -7.25 -5.16 -0.80
CA CYS A 7 -7.16 -4.75 -2.18
C CYS A 7 -8.24 -3.67 -2.39
N ASP A 8 -7.85 -2.40 -2.44
CA ASP A 8 -8.79 -1.34 -2.79
C ASP A 8 -8.76 -1.15 -4.32
N ILE A 9 -9.63 -1.87 -5.03
CA ILE A 9 -9.83 -1.70 -6.46
C ILE A 9 -10.93 -0.66 -6.69
N ARG A 10 -10.57 0.61 -6.53
CA ARG A 10 -11.33 1.71 -7.13
C ARG A 10 -10.45 2.54 -8.03
N ASP A 11 -10.07 1.93 -9.15
CA ASP A 11 -9.98 2.69 -10.38
C ASP A 11 -11.16 2.30 -11.28
N ASN A 12 -11.97 3.30 -11.65
CA ASN A 12 -13.07 3.15 -12.59
C ASN A 12 -12.59 3.41 -14.04
N GLN A 13 -11.28 3.39 -14.28
CA GLN A 13 -10.71 3.20 -15.60
C GLN A 13 -11.27 1.89 -16.18
N ALA A 14 -12.15 2.04 -17.17
CA ALA A 14 -12.83 0.98 -17.90
C ALA A 14 -11.82 0.01 -18.53
N GLY A 15 -11.42 -1.03 -17.78
CA GLY A 15 -10.50 -2.06 -18.26
C GLY A 15 -9.82 -2.90 -17.18
N SER A 16 -9.57 -2.36 -15.97
CA SER A 16 -8.87 -3.12 -14.90
C SER A 16 -9.79 -3.98 -14.05
N LYS A 17 -11.06 -3.58 -13.85
CA LYS A 17 -12.06 -4.38 -13.13
C LYS A 17 -12.40 -5.69 -13.83
N ASP A 18 -12.64 -5.63 -15.15
CA ASP A 18 -13.05 -6.79 -15.95
C ASP A 18 -11.97 -7.88 -16.04
N THR A 19 -10.70 -7.54 -15.81
CA THR A 19 -9.58 -8.48 -15.87
C THR A 19 -9.16 -9.02 -14.50
N LEU A 20 -9.36 -8.28 -13.42
CA LEU A 20 -8.89 -8.67 -12.08
C LEU A 20 -9.96 -9.34 -11.21
N THR A 21 -11.24 -9.03 -11.37
CA THR A 21 -12.27 -9.53 -10.42
C THR A 21 -13.41 -10.30 -11.05
N ALA A 22 -13.31 -10.63 -12.34
CA ALA A 22 -14.32 -11.34 -13.11
C ALA A 22 -14.87 -12.58 -12.36
N GLY A 23 -16.05 -12.41 -11.75
CA GLY A 23 -16.81 -13.48 -11.08
C GLY A 23 -16.64 -13.63 -9.56
N HIS A 24 -15.78 -12.82 -8.89
CA HIS A 24 -15.46 -13.02 -7.46
C HIS A 24 -15.76 -11.82 -6.55
N THR A 25 -15.99 -10.61 -7.09
CA THR A 25 -16.34 -9.42 -6.30
C THR A 25 -17.71 -8.88 -6.74
N LYS A 26 -18.52 -8.38 -5.80
CA LYS A 26 -19.76 -7.66 -6.14
C LYS A 26 -19.46 -6.19 -6.38
N ASP A 27 -20.00 -5.61 -7.45
CA ASP A 27 -19.79 -4.21 -7.85
C ASP A 27 -20.29 -3.16 -6.85
N GLU A 28 -21.09 -3.58 -5.86
CA GLU A 28 -21.64 -2.71 -4.82
C GLU A 28 -20.62 -2.38 -3.71
N GLY A 29 -19.53 -3.15 -3.60
CA GLY A 29 -18.50 -2.99 -2.58
C GLY A 29 -17.65 -1.72 -2.77
N LYS A 30 -17.15 -1.17 -1.66
CA LYS A 30 -16.19 -0.05 -1.72
C LYS A 30 -14.74 -0.48 -1.77
N VAL A 31 -14.42 -1.59 -1.12
CA VAL A 31 -13.07 -2.11 -0.89
C VAL A 31 -13.19 -3.63 -0.80
N ASP A 32 -12.18 -4.37 -1.25
CA ASP A 32 -12.09 -5.81 -1.08
C ASP A 32 -11.06 -6.17 0.00
N LEU A 33 -11.43 -7.11 0.86
CA LEU A 33 -10.58 -7.63 1.93
C LEU A 33 -10.29 -9.11 1.67
N LEU A 34 -9.00 -9.47 1.66
CA LEU A 34 -8.52 -10.84 1.54
C LEU A 34 -7.90 -11.29 2.86
N TYR A 35 -8.46 -12.37 3.40
CA TYR A 35 -7.96 -13.03 4.60
C TYR A 35 -7.30 -14.35 4.21
N LEU A 36 -6.08 -14.59 4.68
CA LEU A 36 -5.44 -15.89 4.64
C LEU A 36 -5.50 -16.47 6.05
N VAL A 37 -6.21 -17.59 6.19
CA VAL A 37 -6.42 -18.28 7.47
C VAL A 37 -5.68 -19.61 7.43
N GLU A 38 -4.93 -19.89 8.49
CA GLU A 38 -4.20 -21.15 8.66
C GLU A 38 -4.52 -21.72 10.04
N GLU A 39 -5.01 -22.96 10.07
CA GLU A 39 -5.41 -23.66 11.30
C GLU A 39 -4.90 -25.11 11.30
N THR A 40 -4.88 -25.73 12.48
CA THR A 40 -4.35 -27.09 12.65
C THR A 40 -5.26 -28.20 12.11
N THR A 41 -6.55 -27.92 11.93
CA THR A 41 -7.55 -28.85 11.40
C THR A 41 -8.47 -28.12 10.43
N GLU A 42 -9.09 -28.88 9.52
CA GLU A 42 -10.05 -28.34 8.55
C GLU A 42 -11.31 -27.79 9.25
N ASP A 43 -11.83 -28.47 10.26
CA ASP A 43 -12.97 -27.98 11.04
C ASP A 43 -12.68 -26.62 11.71
N ALA A 44 -11.49 -26.46 12.32
CA ALA A 44 -11.09 -25.20 12.95
C ALA A 44 -10.89 -24.08 11.91
N LEU A 45 -10.40 -24.42 10.72
CA LEU A 45 -10.26 -23.49 9.61
C LEU A 45 -11.62 -22.93 9.19
N TYR A 46 -12.62 -23.80 9.00
CA TYR A 46 -13.97 -23.38 8.62
C TYR A 46 -14.69 -22.61 9.73
N GLU A 47 -14.51 -22.99 11.00
CA GLU A 47 -15.06 -22.23 12.14
C GLU A 47 -14.48 -20.80 12.19
N THR A 48 -13.17 -20.67 12.01
CA THR A 48 -12.49 -19.37 12.01
C THR A 48 -12.90 -18.53 10.80
N ALA A 49 -12.92 -19.12 9.60
CA ALA A 49 -13.34 -18.44 8.38
C ALA A 49 -14.81 -17.99 8.46
N GLY A 50 -15.69 -18.84 9.01
CA GLY A 50 -17.10 -18.51 9.25
C GLY A 50 -17.28 -17.36 10.23
N THR A 51 -16.51 -17.35 11.33
CA THR A 51 -16.52 -16.25 12.31
C THR A 51 -16.08 -14.94 11.67
N ILE A 52 -15.03 -14.95 10.84
CA ILE A 52 -14.56 -13.76 10.11
C ILE A 52 -15.66 -13.26 9.16
N ALA A 53 -16.27 -14.16 8.37
CA ALA A 53 -17.34 -13.81 7.45
C ALA A 53 -18.54 -13.17 8.17
N GLU A 54 -18.98 -13.76 9.28
CA GLU A 54 -20.07 -13.22 10.10
C GLU A 54 -19.75 -11.82 10.63
N ILE A 55 -18.53 -11.59 11.14
CA ILE A 55 -18.09 -10.27 11.59
C ILE A 55 -18.13 -9.26 10.43
N CYS A 56 -17.64 -9.64 9.25
CA CYS A 56 -17.66 -8.77 8.07
C CYS A 56 -19.09 -8.41 7.66
N GLU A 57 -19.99 -9.39 7.59
CA GLU A 57 -21.40 -9.20 7.22
C GLU A 57 -22.13 -8.29 8.22
N ASN A 58 -21.93 -8.53 9.52
CA ASN A 58 -22.48 -7.68 10.59
C ASN A 58 -21.96 -6.24 10.55
N ASN A 59 -20.85 -5.98 9.86
CA ASN A 59 -20.26 -4.65 9.65
C ASN A 59 -20.48 -4.11 8.23
N GLY A 60 -21.42 -4.68 7.47
CA GLY A 60 -21.86 -4.14 6.19
C GLY A 60 -21.08 -4.63 4.97
N ALA A 61 -20.39 -5.76 5.07
CA ALA A 61 -19.86 -6.43 3.89
C ALA A 61 -21.00 -6.83 2.94
N VAL A 62 -20.85 -6.52 1.65
CA VAL A 62 -21.86 -6.81 0.62
C VAL A 62 -21.80 -8.25 0.10
N GLY A 63 -20.69 -8.95 0.37
CA GLY A 63 -20.47 -10.34 0.03
C GLY A 63 -19.22 -10.88 0.70
N SER A 64 -19.30 -12.15 1.11
CA SER A 64 -18.20 -12.95 1.65
C SER A 64 -18.04 -14.17 0.73
N VAL A 65 -16.79 -14.55 0.45
CA VAL A 65 -16.47 -15.76 -0.32
C VAL A 65 -15.36 -16.50 0.41
N ILE A 66 -15.60 -17.77 0.72
CA ILE A 66 -14.60 -18.67 1.28
C ILE A 66 -14.08 -19.54 0.13
N ALA A 67 -12.76 -19.53 -0.09
CA ALA A 67 -12.11 -20.38 -1.08
C ALA A 67 -11.78 -21.75 -0.47
N GLU A 68 -12.64 -22.73 -0.72
CA GLU A 68 -12.60 -24.07 -0.11
C GLU A 68 -11.53 -24.95 -0.77
N ASP A 69 -11.31 -24.80 -2.08
CA ASP A 69 -10.37 -25.63 -2.83
C ASP A 69 -9.10 -24.88 -3.29
N SER A 70 -8.03 -25.65 -3.55
CA SER A 70 -6.73 -25.09 -3.95
C SER A 70 -6.76 -24.37 -5.30
N LYS A 71 -7.77 -24.59 -6.14
CA LYS A 71 -7.94 -23.85 -7.41
C LYS A 71 -8.53 -22.47 -7.12
N GLN A 72 -9.58 -22.39 -6.30
CA GLN A 72 -10.17 -21.12 -5.86
C GLN A 72 -9.15 -20.27 -5.10
N GLN A 73 -8.40 -20.87 -4.17
CA GLN A 73 -7.36 -20.17 -3.41
C GLN A 73 -6.29 -19.59 -4.33
N ARG A 74 -5.79 -20.38 -5.29
CA ARG A 74 -4.82 -19.89 -6.28
C ARG A 74 -5.38 -18.78 -7.14
N ASN A 75 -6.61 -18.89 -7.63
CA ASN A 75 -7.22 -17.82 -8.41
C ASN A 75 -7.24 -16.49 -7.64
N LEU A 76 -7.61 -16.49 -6.36
CA LEU A 76 -7.60 -15.26 -5.55
C LEU A 76 -6.19 -14.70 -5.32
N LEU A 77 -5.21 -15.58 -5.10
CA LEU A 77 -3.81 -15.17 -4.95
C LEU A 77 -3.20 -14.64 -6.25
N ASP A 78 -3.59 -15.21 -7.39
CA ASP A 78 -3.15 -14.78 -8.71
C ASP A 78 -3.70 -13.38 -9.02
N ILE A 79 -4.97 -13.11 -8.69
CA ILE A 79 -5.58 -11.77 -8.79
C ILE A 79 -4.75 -10.75 -8.00
N ARG A 80 -4.48 -11.05 -6.73
CA ARG A 80 -3.64 -10.18 -5.87
C ARG A 80 -2.25 -9.97 -6.47
N SER A 81 -1.63 -11.03 -6.97
CA SER A 81 -0.25 -10.98 -7.48
C SER A 81 -0.15 -10.25 -8.83
N ALA A 82 -1.24 -10.22 -9.60
CA ALA A 82 -1.29 -9.59 -10.91
C ALA A 82 -1.46 -8.06 -10.88
N ILE A 83 -1.78 -7.48 -9.71
CA ILE A 83 -2.08 -6.04 -9.56
C ILE A 83 -1.01 -5.17 -10.21
N TYR A 84 0.27 -5.39 -9.86
CA TYR A 84 1.35 -4.58 -10.40
C TYR A 84 1.46 -4.71 -11.93
N GLU A 85 1.33 -5.92 -12.47
CA GLU A 85 1.44 -6.14 -13.91
C GLU A 85 0.31 -5.45 -14.71
N VAL A 86 -0.87 -5.30 -14.12
CA VAL A 86 -1.98 -4.53 -14.73
C VAL A 86 -1.67 -3.04 -14.81
N TYR A 87 -1.06 -2.46 -13.77
CA TYR A 87 -0.76 -1.03 -13.73
C TYR A 87 0.56 -0.65 -14.39
N LYS A 88 1.49 -1.61 -14.56
CA LYS A 88 2.82 -1.41 -15.14
C LYS A 88 2.86 -0.58 -16.44
N PRO A 89 1.92 -0.71 -17.40
CA PRO A 89 1.92 0.12 -18.61
C PRO A 89 1.66 1.61 -18.37
N VAL A 90 1.02 1.95 -17.24
CA VAL A 90 0.62 3.32 -16.86
C VAL A 90 1.27 3.76 -15.55
N PHE A 91 2.29 3.05 -15.06
CA PHE A 91 2.86 3.24 -13.74
C PHE A 91 3.89 4.38 -13.71
N VAL A 92 3.82 5.24 -12.69
CA VAL A 92 4.85 6.24 -12.37
C VAL A 92 5.60 5.86 -11.10
N ASP A 93 4.86 5.59 -10.02
CA ASP A 93 5.45 5.28 -8.71
C ASP A 93 4.48 4.48 -7.83
N SER A 94 5.03 3.74 -6.86
CA SER A 94 4.32 3.06 -5.78
C SER A 94 4.85 3.58 -4.45
N LEU A 95 4.04 4.44 -3.83
CA LEU A 95 4.38 5.02 -2.54
C LEU A 95 4.03 4.03 -1.45
N ASP A 96 4.99 3.79 -0.56
CA ASP A 96 4.92 2.75 0.45
C ASP A 96 4.76 3.38 1.83
N THR A 97 3.52 3.59 2.28
CA THR A 97 3.23 4.28 3.55
C THR A 97 2.66 3.32 4.57
N ALA A 98 2.85 3.59 5.86
CA ALA A 98 2.08 2.91 6.90
C ALA A 98 1.60 3.88 7.98
N VAL A 99 0.50 3.57 8.65
CA VAL A 99 -0.05 4.31 9.79
C VAL A 99 -0.53 3.36 10.88
N PRO A 100 -0.71 3.82 12.13
CA PRO A 100 -1.44 3.04 13.14
C PRO A 100 -2.80 2.60 12.61
N VAL A 101 -3.17 1.33 12.84
CA VAL A 101 -4.39 0.71 12.27
C VAL A 101 -5.66 1.52 12.57
N ALA A 102 -5.73 2.15 13.75
CA ALA A 102 -6.84 3.01 14.14
C ALA A 102 -7.06 4.22 13.20
N ASN A 103 -6.04 4.66 12.47
CA ASN A 103 -6.07 5.83 11.60
C ASN A 103 -6.27 5.49 10.12
N ILE A 104 -6.38 4.21 9.76
CA ILE A 104 -6.53 3.77 8.36
C ILE A 104 -7.72 4.45 7.68
N GLY A 105 -8.88 4.47 8.35
CA GLY A 105 -10.10 5.04 7.77
C GLY A 105 -9.97 6.53 7.43
N ASP A 106 -9.23 7.30 8.22
CA ASP A 106 -9.02 8.73 7.96
C ASP A 106 -7.91 8.98 6.93
N LEU A 107 -6.87 8.16 6.93
CA LEU A 107 -5.84 8.18 5.88
C LEU A 107 -6.44 7.92 4.50
N LEU A 108 -7.31 6.90 4.37
CA LEU A 108 -7.93 6.56 3.08
C LEU A 108 -8.81 7.70 2.54
N LYS A 109 -9.59 8.38 3.40
CA LYS A 109 -10.35 9.58 3.01
C LYS A 109 -9.45 10.72 2.57
N GLU A 110 -8.29 10.90 3.22
CA GLU A 110 -7.34 11.94 2.83
C GLU A 110 -6.66 11.62 1.50
N PHE A 111 -6.37 10.34 1.22
CA PHE A 111 -5.91 9.91 -0.10
C PHE A 111 -6.95 10.16 -1.19
N ASP A 112 -8.24 9.91 -0.92
CA ASP A 112 -9.33 10.25 -1.86
C ASP A 112 -9.34 11.76 -2.16
N ALA A 113 -9.27 12.60 -1.12
CA ALA A 113 -9.22 14.05 -1.27
C ALA A 113 -7.96 14.55 -2.00
N ILE A 114 -6.82 13.89 -1.80
CA ILE A 114 -5.58 14.17 -2.54
C ILE A 114 -5.75 13.82 -4.01
N ALA A 115 -6.29 12.64 -4.33
CA ALA A 115 -6.54 12.24 -5.72
C ALA A 115 -7.50 13.22 -6.42
N GLU A 116 -8.58 13.62 -5.73
CA GLU A 116 -9.53 14.63 -6.22
C GLU A 116 -8.85 15.98 -6.48
N LYS A 117 -8.00 16.45 -5.56
CA LYS A 117 -7.22 17.71 -5.71
C LYS A 117 -6.40 17.73 -7.01
N TYR A 118 -5.83 16.60 -7.41
CA TYR A 118 -5.02 16.48 -8.63
C TYR A 118 -5.82 16.03 -9.86
N GLY A 119 -7.14 15.84 -9.73
CA GLY A 119 -8.01 15.40 -10.83
C GLY A 119 -7.65 14.01 -11.36
N THR A 120 -7.21 13.11 -10.49
CA THR A 120 -6.70 11.78 -10.84
C THR A 120 -7.26 10.69 -9.93
N THR A 121 -6.82 9.45 -10.14
CA THR A 121 -7.04 8.30 -9.26
C THR A 121 -5.72 7.89 -8.61
N THR A 122 -5.80 7.21 -7.46
CA THR A 122 -4.64 6.57 -6.83
C THR A 122 -5.04 5.17 -6.38
N PRO A 123 -4.76 4.14 -7.21
CA PRO A 123 -4.99 2.76 -6.81
C PRO A 123 -4.20 2.40 -5.55
N ARG A 124 -4.82 1.61 -4.66
CA ARG A 124 -4.28 1.34 -3.32
C ARG A 124 -4.36 -0.13 -2.97
N PHE A 125 -3.26 -0.67 -2.50
CA PHE A 125 -3.17 -2.08 -2.10
C PHE A 125 -2.29 -2.18 -0.87
N GLY A 126 -2.53 -3.14 0.01
CA GLY A 126 -1.56 -3.33 1.08
C GLY A 126 -1.94 -4.25 2.20
N HIS A 127 -1.04 -4.32 3.15
CA HIS A 127 -1.14 -5.09 4.38
C HIS A 127 -1.86 -4.25 5.43
N VAL A 128 -3.19 -4.19 5.31
CA VAL A 128 -4.06 -3.35 6.15
C VAL A 128 -3.99 -3.71 7.65
N ALA A 129 -3.67 -4.95 8.03
CA ALA A 129 -3.42 -5.30 9.44
C ALA A 129 -2.22 -4.57 10.03
N ASP A 130 -1.25 -4.23 9.18
CA ASP A 130 -0.03 -3.51 9.56
C ASP A 130 -0.18 -2.01 9.29
N GLY A 131 -1.35 -1.58 8.79
CA GLY A 131 -1.64 -0.23 8.35
C GLY A 131 -0.82 0.22 7.15
N ASN A 132 -0.20 -0.71 6.42
CA ASN A 132 0.65 -0.43 5.27
C ASN A 132 -0.15 -0.42 3.95
N PHE A 133 0.09 0.61 3.14
CA PHE A 133 -0.50 0.83 1.83
C PHE A 133 0.54 1.25 0.79
N HIS A 134 0.45 0.59 -0.35
CA HIS A 134 1.05 0.96 -1.63
C HIS A 134 0.05 1.85 -2.39
N ASN A 135 0.36 3.15 -2.49
CA ASN A 135 -0.45 4.12 -3.24
C ASN A 135 0.23 4.39 -4.58
N PHE A 136 -0.47 4.10 -5.68
CA PHE A 136 0.10 4.26 -7.00
C PHE A 136 -0.13 5.68 -7.53
N ILE A 137 0.90 6.23 -8.18
CA ILE A 137 0.79 7.38 -9.07
C ILE A 137 0.84 6.84 -10.50
N LEU A 138 -0.12 7.27 -11.31
CA LEU A 138 -0.28 6.80 -12.69
C LEU A 138 0.08 7.89 -13.70
N MET A 139 0.42 7.46 -14.91
CA MET A 139 0.60 8.32 -16.07
C MET A 139 -0.75 8.84 -16.56
N VAL A 140 -0.74 10.04 -17.13
CA VAL A 140 -1.88 10.62 -17.85
C VAL A 140 -1.47 10.77 -19.30
N ASP A 141 -2.26 10.22 -20.22
CA ASP A 141 -1.97 10.22 -21.67
C ASP A 141 -0.55 9.72 -22.02
N GLY A 142 -0.10 8.68 -21.30
CA GLY A 142 1.21 8.04 -21.50
C GLY A 142 2.41 8.88 -21.03
N LYS A 143 2.19 9.90 -20.20
CA LYS A 143 3.25 10.76 -19.65
C LYS A 143 3.16 10.84 -18.13
N VAL A 144 4.32 11.05 -17.51
CA VAL A 144 4.39 11.41 -16.08
C VAL A 144 3.71 12.77 -15.90
N PRO A 145 2.68 12.87 -15.05
CA PRO A 145 2.01 14.15 -14.81
C PRO A 145 2.95 15.16 -14.15
N GLU A 146 2.84 16.44 -14.51
CA GLU A 146 3.68 17.50 -13.92
C GLU A 146 3.48 17.63 -12.39
N TRP A 147 2.31 17.26 -11.89
CA TRP A 147 1.96 17.29 -10.47
C TRP A 147 2.41 16.04 -9.68
N ALA A 148 3.04 15.05 -10.32
CA ALA A 148 3.36 13.76 -9.68
C ALA A 148 4.21 13.92 -8.41
N ASP A 149 5.19 14.82 -8.42
CA ASP A 149 6.06 15.06 -7.26
C ASP A 149 5.32 15.75 -6.11
N ASP A 150 4.36 16.62 -6.41
CA ASP A 150 3.53 17.31 -5.43
C ASP A 150 2.52 16.34 -4.80
N MET A 151 1.87 15.50 -5.60
CA MET A 151 1.00 14.44 -5.10
C MET A 151 1.75 13.45 -4.21
N ARG A 152 2.98 13.06 -4.62
CA ARG A 152 3.86 12.23 -3.78
C ARG A 152 4.11 12.86 -2.41
N ARG A 153 4.44 14.15 -2.41
CA ARG A 153 4.69 14.89 -1.16
C ARG A 153 3.45 14.96 -0.28
N ASP A 154 2.27 15.17 -0.86
CA ASP A 154 1.02 15.26 -0.11
C ASP A 154 0.63 13.91 0.50
N ILE A 155 0.80 12.80 -0.23
CA ILE A 155 0.58 11.44 0.28
C ILE A 155 1.51 11.15 1.47
N TYR A 156 2.80 11.48 1.35
CA TYR A 156 3.75 11.33 2.45
C TYR A 156 3.39 12.20 3.66
N LYS A 157 2.98 13.45 3.44
CA LYS A 157 2.53 14.32 4.54
C LYS A 157 1.28 13.76 5.23
N ALA A 158 0.34 13.19 4.48
CA ALA A 158 -0.85 12.58 5.05
C ALA A 158 -0.47 11.38 5.95
N ALA A 159 0.43 10.51 5.50
CA ALA A 159 0.93 9.41 6.33
C ALA A 159 1.57 9.92 7.63
N ILE A 160 2.45 10.93 7.55
CA ILE A 160 3.08 11.53 8.74
C ILE A 160 2.06 12.21 9.66
N LYS A 161 1.07 12.91 9.11
CA LYS A 161 -0.01 13.57 9.88
C LYS A 161 -0.77 12.57 10.76
N TYR A 162 -0.98 11.34 10.29
CA TYR A 162 -1.64 10.28 11.04
C TYR A 162 -0.67 9.42 11.88
N GLY A 163 0.54 9.91 12.16
CA GLY A 163 1.52 9.21 13.00
C GLY A 163 2.21 8.04 12.32
N GLY A 164 2.28 8.06 10.98
CA GLY A 164 2.82 7.00 10.16
C GLY A 164 4.26 7.18 9.69
N THR A 165 4.61 6.45 8.64
CA THR A 165 5.91 6.44 7.95
C THR A 165 5.73 6.61 6.44
N ILE A 166 6.72 7.22 5.78
CA ILE A 166 6.80 7.37 4.31
C ILE A 166 7.38 6.15 3.60
N THR A 167 7.86 5.17 4.38
CA THR A 167 8.38 3.89 3.91
C THR A 167 8.08 2.82 4.96
N ALA A 168 7.29 1.82 4.60
CA ALA A 168 6.92 0.73 5.49
C ALA A 168 7.88 -0.46 5.34
N GLU A 169 8.06 -0.93 4.11
CA GLU A 169 8.82 -2.15 3.79
C GLU A 169 9.93 -1.94 2.74
N HIS A 170 9.81 -0.96 1.83
CA HIS A 170 10.75 -0.82 0.71
C HIS A 170 12.05 -0.07 1.06
N GLY A 171 12.07 0.58 2.23
CA GLY A 171 13.16 1.45 2.66
C GLY A 171 13.28 2.77 1.88
N THR A 172 14.20 3.61 2.35
CA THR A 172 14.38 4.97 1.83
C THR A 172 15.06 5.01 0.45
N GLY A 173 16.17 4.29 0.28
CA GLY A 173 16.94 4.30 -0.97
C GLY A 173 17.33 5.70 -1.46
N LYS A 174 17.40 5.89 -2.78
CA LYS A 174 17.54 7.22 -3.41
C LYS A 174 16.19 7.91 -3.56
N THR A 175 15.15 7.13 -3.83
CA THR A 175 13.82 7.60 -4.20
C THR A 175 13.15 8.39 -3.07
N ARG A 176 13.24 7.91 -1.82
CA ARG A 176 12.58 8.56 -0.67
C ARG A 176 13.52 9.45 0.14
N LYS A 177 14.82 9.46 -0.16
CA LYS A 177 15.81 10.34 0.51
C LYS A 177 15.37 11.81 0.55
N PRO A 178 14.85 12.42 -0.53
CA PRO A 178 14.41 13.83 -0.52
C PRO A 178 13.28 14.15 0.47
N TYR A 179 12.60 13.13 1.00
CA TYR A 179 11.44 13.26 1.89
C TYR A 179 11.76 12.87 3.34
N MET A 180 12.99 12.47 3.65
CA MET A 180 13.40 12.02 4.99
C MET A 180 13.19 13.10 6.07
N ASN A 181 13.22 14.37 5.71
CA ASN A 181 12.94 15.48 6.61
C ASN A 181 11.46 15.61 7.02
N LEU A 182 10.54 14.93 6.31
CA LEU A 182 9.14 14.83 6.74
C LEU A 182 9.02 13.89 7.94
N GLN A 183 9.86 12.86 8.02
CA GLN A 183 9.78 11.81 9.04
C GLN A 183 10.75 12.04 10.20
N TYR A 184 11.93 12.59 9.92
CA TYR A 184 13.01 12.69 10.90
C TYR A 184 13.43 14.13 11.12
N THR A 185 13.65 14.47 12.39
CA THR A 185 14.19 15.77 12.77
C THR A 185 15.63 15.92 12.28
N PRO A 186 16.14 17.16 12.13
CA PRO A 186 17.54 17.40 11.80
C PRO A 186 18.51 16.69 12.75
N HIS A 187 18.15 16.55 14.03
CA HIS A 187 18.96 15.84 15.02
C HIS A 187 19.09 14.34 14.70
N VAL A 188 17.97 13.67 14.41
CA VAL A 188 17.97 12.24 14.05
C VAL A 188 18.76 12.01 12.75
N LEU A 189 18.57 12.87 11.75
CA LEU A 189 19.35 12.81 10.51
C LEU A 189 20.85 13.02 10.77
N GLY A 190 21.23 13.90 11.70
CA GLY A 190 22.61 14.12 12.14
C GLY A 190 23.23 12.89 12.82
N ILE A 191 22.46 12.15 13.63
CA ILE A 191 22.89 10.88 14.21
C ILE A 191 23.16 9.86 13.11
N MET A 192 22.22 9.70 12.17
CA MET A 192 22.37 8.74 11.07
C MET A 192 23.60 9.08 10.19
N LYS A 193 23.85 10.37 9.89
CA LYS A 193 25.09 10.85 9.24
C LYS A 193 26.33 10.45 10.03
N SER A 194 26.33 10.65 11.35
CA SER A 194 27.48 10.33 12.22
C SER A 194 27.79 8.84 12.21
N ILE A 195 26.76 7.98 12.24
CA ILE A 195 26.91 6.53 12.13
C ILE A 195 27.52 6.17 10.78
N LYS A 196 26.96 6.70 9.68
CA LYS A 196 27.49 6.46 8.33
C LYS A 196 28.98 6.82 8.21
N LYS A 197 29.38 7.99 8.73
CA LYS A 197 30.78 8.45 8.72
C LYS A 197 31.71 7.60 9.58
N ALA A 198 31.23 7.07 10.72
CA ALA A 198 32.03 6.22 11.60
C ALA A 198 32.39 4.87 10.97
N PHE A 199 31.47 4.28 10.20
CA PHE A 199 31.68 2.98 9.55
C PHE A 199 32.19 3.08 8.10
N ASP A 200 31.96 4.21 7.43
CA ASP A 200 32.40 4.45 6.06
C ASP A 200 33.00 5.86 5.90
N PRO A 201 34.18 6.12 6.48
CA PRO A 201 34.80 7.45 6.49
C PRO A 201 35.19 7.95 5.11
N ASN A 202 35.39 7.05 4.13
CA ASN A 202 35.72 7.39 2.75
C ASN A 202 34.49 7.47 1.83
N ASN A 203 33.28 7.28 2.37
CA ASN A 203 32.01 7.33 1.66
C ASN A 203 31.95 6.42 0.40
N ILE A 204 32.53 5.21 0.47
CA ILE A 204 32.58 4.29 -0.67
C ILE A 204 31.41 3.30 -0.70
N LEU A 205 30.71 3.11 0.42
CA LEU A 205 29.59 2.18 0.54
C LEU A 205 28.28 2.86 0.15
N ASN A 206 27.94 2.79 -1.13
CA ASN A 206 26.67 3.27 -1.69
C ASN A 206 26.41 4.79 -1.48
N PRO A 207 27.30 5.66 -1.97
CA PRO A 207 27.18 7.11 -1.81
C PRO A 207 25.89 7.65 -2.43
N GLY A 208 25.32 8.66 -1.78
CA GLY A 208 24.11 9.33 -2.27
C GLY A 208 22.80 8.62 -1.93
N VAL A 209 22.84 7.52 -1.18
CA VAL A 209 21.68 6.69 -0.83
C VAL A 209 21.35 6.84 0.65
N ILE A 210 20.07 7.02 0.98
CA ILE A 210 19.53 7.29 2.33
C ILE A 210 19.98 8.65 2.90
N ILE A 211 21.27 8.91 2.96
CA ILE A 211 21.89 10.12 3.54
C ILE A 211 23.11 10.54 2.73
N ASP A 212 23.28 11.85 2.59
CA ASP A 212 24.50 12.46 2.07
C ASP A 212 25.40 12.86 3.25
N LEU A 213 26.69 12.50 3.17
CA LEU A 213 27.69 13.05 4.08
C LEU A 213 28.05 14.46 3.61
N ASP A 214 28.18 15.37 4.57
CA ASP A 214 28.71 16.70 4.29
C ASP A 214 30.22 16.56 4.04
N ASP A 215 30.74 17.30 3.05
CA ASP A 215 32.18 17.35 2.70
C ASP A 215 33.05 17.77 3.89
#